data_AF-I7MAQ7-F1
#
_entry.id   AF-I7MAQ7-F1
#
_cell.length_a   1.000
_cell.length_b   1.000
_cell.length_c   1.000
_cell.angle_alpha   90.00
_cell.angle_beta   90.00
_cell.angle_gamma   90.00
#
_symmetry.space_group_name_H-M   'P 1'
#
loop_
_entity.id
_entity.type
_entity.pdbx_description
1 polymer ?
#
loop_
_entity_poly.entity_id
_entity_poly.type
_entity_poly.pdbx_seq_one_letter_code
_entity_poly.pdbx_strand_id
1 'polypeptide(L)'
;MRCFQITQLIISSSPQVVKYIQIQSNLNKYNQNNINTLVEIEFRPCQIGEVILQQSSSIQICQFCSDGTYSLMDPSQEICKKCPDSAKKCIGNQIDLYNGYWRNNNQTDEIVQCDSIIGSCIAENYQNGNKICKQGYLGPLCEECDMDYAQDSNNQSVRYVTSIYSKQCNQCSISYLQYIFLLLQICAVLAYLIYNSLKFIDNSLVIQTQQYLRNMKILPISKPPSSSYLHFFPLKQIQYLKFQDLQARQLLSAQCVQFL
;
A
#
# COMPACT_ATOMS: atom_id res chain seq x y z
N MET A 1 -11.71 21.81 59.64
CA MET A 1 -10.92 22.77 58.84
C MET A 1 -11.75 23.12 57.62
N ARG A 2 -11.92 24.40 57.28
CA ARG A 2 -12.55 24.81 56.02
C ARG A 2 -11.43 25.05 55.02
N CYS A 3 -11.20 24.08 54.14
CA CYS A 3 -10.29 24.26 53.01
C CYS A 3 -11.08 24.95 51.89
N PHE A 4 -10.45 25.92 51.21
CA PHE A 4 -11.00 26.46 49.98
C PHE A 4 -10.57 25.53 48.83
N GLN A 5 -11.52 25.20 47.96
CA GLN A 5 -11.25 24.41 46.77
C GLN A 5 -11.50 25.32 45.57
N ILE A 6 -10.44 25.61 44.81
CA ILE A 6 -10.56 26.27 43.53
C ILE A 6 -10.97 25.20 42.52
N THR A 7 -12.20 25.29 42.03
CA THR A 7 -12.75 24.29 41.09
C THR A 7 -12.39 24.61 39.64
N GLN A 8 -12.20 25.90 39.31
CA GLN A 8 -11.84 26.36 37.97
C GLN A 8 -10.93 27.58 38.07
N LEU A 9 -9.72 27.46 37.52
CA LEU A 9 -8.75 28.53 37.34
C LEU A 9 -8.17 28.40 35.93
N ILE A 10 -8.31 29.43 35.11
CA ILE A 10 -7.75 29.49 33.77
C ILE A 10 -6.73 30.62 33.74
N ILE A 11 -5.51 30.30 33.31
CA ILE A 11 -4.41 31.25 33.20
C ILE A 11 -3.96 31.22 31.75
N SER A 12 -3.95 32.38 31.10
CA SER A 12 -3.63 32.53 29.67
C SER A 12 -2.47 33.52 29.50
N SER A 13 -1.51 33.16 28.67
CA SER A 13 -0.34 33.96 28.32
C SER A 13 0.20 33.48 26.98
N SER A 14 1.09 34.26 26.38
CA SER A 14 1.81 33.88 25.15
C SER A 14 2.55 32.55 25.31
N PRO A 15 2.59 31.70 24.26
CA PRO A 15 3.30 30.42 24.28
C PRO A 15 4.80 30.60 24.52
N GLN A 16 5.46 29.58 25.06
CA GLN A 16 6.91 29.55 25.30
C GLN A 16 7.42 30.64 26.26
N VAL A 17 6.58 31.11 27.17
CA VAL A 17 6.94 32.11 28.18
C VAL A 17 6.81 31.50 29.57
N VAL A 18 7.68 31.92 30.49
CA VAL A 18 7.56 31.63 31.92
C VAL A 18 6.92 32.82 32.62
N LYS A 19 5.90 32.58 33.45
CA LYS A 19 5.26 33.59 34.28
C LYS A 19 5.28 33.16 35.74
N TYR A 20 5.29 34.15 36.63
CA TYR A 20 5.25 33.94 38.06
C TYR A 20 3.94 34.49 38.61
N ILE A 21 3.23 33.69 39.41
CA ILE A 21 2.03 34.11 40.12
C ILE A 21 2.33 34.08 41.62
N GLN A 22 2.03 35.17 42.32
CA GLN A 22 2.16 35.25 43.76
C GLN A 22 0.80 35.00 44.41
N ILE A 23 0.69 33.93 45.19
CA ILE A 23 -0.47 33.63 46.02
C ILE A 23 -0.20 34.15 47.42
N GLN A 24 -1.02 35.09 47.87
CA GLN A 24 -0.98 35.62 49.23
C GLN A 24 -2.12 35.03 50.03
N SER A 25 -1.80 34.41 51.15
CA SER A 25 -2.81 33.85 52.06
C SER A 25 -2.69 34.46 53.45
N ASN A 26 -3.84 34.89 53.98
CA ASN A 26 -3.96 35.45 55.32
C ASN A 26 -4.64 34.42 56.24
N LEU A 27 -3.90 33.95 57.24
CA LEU A 27 -4.38 32.98 58.23
C LEU A 27 -4.72 33.71 59.53
N ASN A 28 -5.92 34.30 59.58
CA ASN A 28 -6.44 35.02 60.76
C ASN A 28 -6.45 34.20 62.06
N LYS A 29 -6.30 32.87 61.99
CA LYS A 29 -6.40 31.97 63.14
C LYS A 29 -5.08 31.69 63.87
N TYR A 30 -3.93 32.12 63.33
CA TYR A 30 -2.61 31.69 63.84
C TYR A 30 -1.61 32.82 64.16
N ASN A 31 -1.98 34.11 64.14
CA ASN A 31 -1.02 35.24 64.28
C ASN A 31 0.24 35.07 63.40
N GLN A 32 0.09 34.37 62.27
CA GLN A 32 1.16 34.15 61.31
C GLN A 32 1.02 35.18 60.20
N ASN A 33 2.12 35.88 59.97
CA ASN A 33 2.29 36.83 58.89
C ASN A 33 2.02 36.15 57.54
N ASN A 34 1.36 36.89 56.65
CA ASN A 34 0.99 36.50 55.29
C ASN A 34 1.95 35.47 54.66
N ILE A 35 1.44 34.29 54.29
CA ILE A 35 2.23 33.32 53.53
C ILE A 35 2.15 33.71 52.06
N ASN A 36 3.32 34.04 51.51
CA ASN A 36 3.51 34.35 50.10
C ASN A 36 4.12 33.15 49.40
N THR A 37 3.35 32.52 48.50
CA THR A 37 3.83 31.43 47.65
C THR A 37 4.02 31.94 46.24
N LEU A 38 5.23 31.79 45.69
CA LEU A 38 5.50 32.07 44.29
C LEU A 38 5.32 30.78 43.49
N VAL A 39 4.47 30.83 42.47
CA VAL A 39 4.19 29.72 41.56
C VAL A 39 4.78 30.09 40.20
N GLU A 40 5.68 29.25 39.71
CA GLU A 40 6.21 29.33 38.35
C GLU A 40 5.31 28.55 37.39
N ILE A 41 4.96 29.18 36.27
CA ILE A 41 4.10 28.61 35.24
C ILE A 41 4.83 28.72 33.90
N GLU A 42 5.13 27.57 33.32
CA GLU A 42 5.71 27.45 31.98
C GLU A 42 4.61 27.22 30.95
N PHE A 43 4.50 28.12 29.97
CA PHE A 43 3.54 27.99 28.88
C PHE A 43 4.14 27.21 27.72
N ARG A 44 3.51 26.09 27.36
CA ARG A 44 3.95 25.26 26.23
C ARG A 44 3.81 25.97 24.87
N PRO A 45 4.55 25.55 23.83
CA PRO A 45 4.22 25.92 22.45
C PRO A 45 2.86 25.37 22.03
N CYS A 46 2.26 26.00 21.01
CA CYS A 46 1.06 25.48 20.36
C CYS A 46 1.38 24.17 19.63
N GLN A 47 0.42 23.26 19.58
CA GLN A 47 0.54 21.94 18.98
C GLN A 47 -0.27 21.86 17.69
N ILE A 48 0.07 20.88 16.83
CA ILE A 48 -0.73 20.59 15.62
C ILE A 48 -2.18 20.32 16.05
N GLY A 49 -3.14 20.91 15.34
CA GLY A 49 -4.55 20.96 15.73
C GLY A 49 -4.94 22.19 16.55
N GLU A 50 -3.98 23.07 16.82
CA GLU A 50 -4.19 24.39 17.38
C GLU A 50 -3.70 25.47 16.41
N VAL A 51 -4.14 26.70 16.66
CA VAL A 51 -3.72 27.89 15.90
C VAL A 51 -3.44 29.03 16.86
N ILE A 52 -2.51 29.90 16.47
CA ILE A 52 -2.21 31.10 17.24
C ILE A 52 -3.29 32.15 16.99
N LEU A 53 -4.05 32.48 18.03
CA LEU A 53 -4.98 33.59 18.01
C LEU A 53 -4.44 34.79 18.77
N GLN A 54 -4.47 35.94 18.10
CA GLN A 54 -4.05 37.20 18.68
C GLN A 54 -5.25 37.86 19.38
N GLN A 55 -5.26 37.83 20.71
CA GLN A 55 -6.33 38.41 21.52
C GLN A 55 -6.09 39.91 21.78
N SER A 56 -4.82 40.33 21.81
CA SER A 56 -4.39 41.73 21.91
C SER A 56 -3.00 41.91 21.29
N SER A 57 -2.44 43.13 21.32
CA SER A 57 -1.08 43.39 20.83
C SER A 57 0.02 42.61 21.57
N SER A 58 -0.27 42.06 22.75
CA SER A 58 0.71 41.36 23.61
C SER A 58 0.28 39.96 24.05
N ILE A 59 -0.95 39.53 23.75
CA ILE A 59 -1.49 38.23 24.17
C ILE A 59 -1.78 37.39 22.92
N GLN A 60 -1.02 36.30 22.80
CA GLN A 60 -1.28 35.23 21.85
C GLN A 60 -1.71 33.99 22.63
N ILE A 61 -2.75 33.31 22.16
CA ILE A 61 -3.24 32.07 22.76
C ILE A 61 -3.24 30.95 21.73
N CYS A 62 -2.95 29.73 22.18
CA CYS A 62 -3.18 28.54 21.36
C CYS A 62 -4.66 28.19 21.44
N GLN A 63 -5.41 28.42 20.36
CA GLN A 63 -6.78 27.97 20.27
C GLN A 63 -6.84 26.61 19.59
N PHE A 64 -7.47 25.66 20.25
CA PHE A 64 -7.77 24.36 19.68
C PHE A 64 -8.84 24.46 18.58
N CYS A 65 -8.63 23.79 17.45
CA CYS A 65 -9.64 23.73 16.39
C CYS A 65 -10.81 22.84 16.84
N SER A 66 -11.97 23.49 17.03
CA SER A 66 -13.20 22.85 17.50
C SER A 66 -13.78 21.86 16.48
N ASP A 67 -14.78 21.08 16.91
CA ASP A 67 -15.52 20.17 16.03
C ASP A 67 -16.00 20.91 14.76
N GLY A 68 -15.81 20.30 13.60
CA GLY A 68 -16.06 20.92 12.30
C GLY A 68 -14.85 21.66 11.70
N THR A 69 -13.74 21.75 12.42
CA THR A 69 -12.52 22.42 11.96
C THR A 69 -11.24 21.66 12.31
N TYR A 70 -10.16 21.89 11.55
CA TYR A 70 -8.88 21.22 11.75
C TYR A 70 -7.66 22.11 11.41
N SER A 71 -6.48 21.69 11.87
CA SER A 71 -5.16 22.25 11.55
C SER A 71 -4.15 21.09 11.54
N LEU A 72 -3.41 20.90 10.44
CA LEU A 72 -2.49 19.77 10.25
C LEU A 72 -1.02 20.17 10.21
N MET A 73 -0.74 21.47 10.06
CA MET A 73 0.62 22.01 9.92
C MET A 73 0.99 22.87 11.14
N ASP A 74 2.02 23.68 10.98
CA ASP A 74 2.55 24.55 12.02
C ASP A 74 1.49 25.58 12.47
N PRO A 75 1.13 25.63 13.77
CA PRO A 75 0.17 26.58 14.35
C PRO A 75 0.50 28.06 14.11
N SER A 76 1.75 28.39 13.79
CA SER A 76 2.19 29.76 13.50
C SER A 76 1.80 30.27 12.11
N GLN A 77 1.47 29.36 11.20
CA GLN A 77 1.16 29.67 9.80
C GLN A 77 -0.26 29.27 9.38
N GLU A 78 -0.97 28.48 10.19
CA GLU A 78 -2.32 28.00 9.88
C GLU A 78 -3.43 28.70 10.68
N ILE A 79 -4.60 28.72 10.05
CA ILE A 79 -5.90 29.00 10.68
C ILE A 79 -6.71 27.70 10.69
N CYS A 80 -7.66 27.57 11.61
CA CYS A 80 -8.52 26.39 11.63
C CYS A 80 -9.34 26.33 10.34
N LYS A 81 -9.05 25.32 9.51
CA LYS A 81 -9.72 25.06 8.24
C LYS A 81 -11.03 24.33 8.53
N LYS A 82 -12.05 24.59 7.70
CA LYS A 82 -13.33 23.85 7.78
C LYS A 82 -13.12 22.41 7.29
N CYS A 83 -13.80 21.43 7.89
CA CYS A 83 -13.74 20.05 7.41
C CYS A 83 -14.05 19.96 5.90
N PRO A 84 -13.32 19.12 5.15
CA PRO A 84 -13.64 18.82 3.77
C PRO A 84 -14.91 17.97 3.68
N ASP A 85 -15.60 18.04 2.54
CA ASP A 85 -16.85 17.28 2.32
C ASP A 85 -16.64 15.75 2.28
N SER A 86 -15.40 15.32 2.04
CA SER A 86 -14.96 13.92 2.08
C SER A 86 -14.76 13.37 3.51
N ALA A 87 -14.85 14.23 4.53
CA ALA A 87 -14.69 13.87 5.93
C ALA A 87 -16.03 13.72 6.65
N LYS A 88 -16.15 12.64 7.41
CA LYS A 88 -17.25 12.37 8.32
C LYS A 88 -17.16 13.23 9.59
N LYS A 89 -15.93 13.41 10.09
CA LYS A 89 -15.64 14.25 11.24
C LYS A 89 -14.24 14.82 11.12
N CYS A 90 -14.04 16.05 11.58
CA CYS A 90 -12.70 16.57 11.81
C CYS A 90 -12.69 17.42 13.08
N ILE A 91 -11.59 17.33 13.83
CA ILE A 91 -11.37 18.06 15.08
C ILE A 91 -9.88 18.14 15.37
N GLY A 92 -9.38 19.31 15.76
CA GLY A 92 -7.97 19.50 16.07
C GLY A 92 -7.08 19.12 14.88
N ASN A 93 -6.28 18.06 15.04
CA ASN A 93 -5.37 17.53 14.01
C ASN A 93 -5.88 16.24 13.34
N GLN A 94 -7.13 15.87 13.57
CA GLN A 94 -7.69 14.62 13.09
C GLN A 94 -8.77 14.90 12.04
N ILE A 95 -8.71 14.14 10.95
CA ILE A 95 -9.73 14.09 9.91
C ILE A 95 -10.10 12.62 9.71
N ASP A 96 -11.36 12.30 10.00
CA ASP A 96 -11.97 10.99 9.81
C ASP A 96 -12.71 11.00 8.47
N LEU A 97 -12.22 10.24 7.50
CA LEU A 97 -12.78 10.22 6.14
C LEU A 97 -13.97 9.26 6.03
N TYR A 98 -14.85 9.53 5.07
CA TYR A 98 -15.84 8.54 4.63
C TYR A 98 -15.17 7.37 3.89
N ASN A 99 -15.83 6.21 3.88
CA ASN A 99 -15.40 5.10 3.02
C ASN A 99 -15.41 5.52 1.55
N GLY A 100 -14.47 5.00 0.77
CA GLY A 100 -14.26 5.39 -0.63
C GLY A 100 -13.34 6.61 -0.82
N TYR A 101 -12.80 7.19 0.25
CA TYR A 101 -11.77 8.23 0.17
C TYR A 101 -10.44 7.74 0.73
N TRP A 102 -9.36 8.28 0.18
CA TRP A 102 -8.00 7.97 0.55
C TRP A 102 -7.17 9.24 0.69
N ARG A 103 -6.19 9.19 1.58
CA ARG A 103 -5.15 10.19 1.74
C ARG A 103 -3.82 9.49 1.98
N ASN A 104 -2.74 10.16 1.60
CA ASN A 104 -1.39 9.62 1.76
C ASN A 104 -1.03 9.43 3.24
N ASN A 105 -1.28 10.44 4.07
CA ASN A 105 -0.97 10.39 5.49
C ASN A 105 -1.91 11.30 6.31
N ASN A 106 -1.76 11.27 7.64
CA ASN A 106 -2.61 12.05 8.55
C ASN A 106 -2.25 13.55 8.64
N GLN A 107 -1.17 14.00 7.99
CA GLN A 107 -0.69 15.39 8.00
C GLN A 107 -1.09 16.16 6.73
N THR A 108 -1.69 15.50 5.74
CA THR A 108 -2.17 16.12 4.50
C THR A 108 -3.69 16.18 4.47
N ASP A 109 -4.23 17.28 3.97
CA ASP A 109 -5.65 17.45 3.62
C ASP A 109 -5.92 17.19 2.12
N GLU A 110 -4.91 16.71 1.39
CA GLU A 110 -5.06 16.17 0.03
C GLU A 110 -5.78 14.82 0.08
N ILE A 111 -7.10 14.86 -0.11
CA ILE A 111 -7.98 13.70 -0.05
C ILE A 111 -8.52 13.42 -1.46
N VAL A 112 -8.36 12.18 -1.91
CA VAL A 112 -8.76 11.73 -3.24
C VAL A 112 -9.81 10.64 -3.11
N GLN A 113 -10.79 10.64 -4.02
CA GLN A 113 -11.80 9.59 -4.10
C GLN A 113 -11.21 8.35 -4.79
N CYS A 114 -11.43 7.18 -4.20
CA CYS A 114 -10.98 5.90 -4.74
C CYS A 114 -11.93 5.38 -5.83
N ASP A 115 -11.45 4.41 -6.63
CA ASP A 115 -12.31 3.71 -7.58
C ASP A 115 -13.43 2.94 -6.86
N SER A 116 -14.67 3.40 -7.10
CA SER A 116 -15.88 2.79 -6.55
C SER A 116 -16.10 1.33 -6.96
N ILE A 117 -15.52 0.89 -8.08
CA ILE A 117 -15.64 -0.50 -8.57
C ILE A 117 -14.80 -1.44 -7.71
N ILE A 118 -13.62 -0.98 -7.28
CA ILE A 118 -12.70 -1.75 -6.43
C ILE A 118 -13.21 -1.74 -4.98
N GLY A 119 -13.63 -0.57 -4.49
CA GLY A 119 -14.20 -0.43 -3.15
C GLY A 119 -13.24 -0.84 -2.02
N SER A 120 -11.93 -0.62 -2.22
CA SER A 120 -10.87 -1.03 -1.28
C SER A 120 -10.59 0.00 -0.18
N CYS A 121 -11.02 1.26 -0.32
CA CYS A 121 -10.81 2.31 0.69
C CYS A 121 -11.86 2.25 1.80
N ILE A 122 -11.44 1.84 2.99
CA ILE A 122 -12.26 1.64 4.20
C ILE A 122 -11.85 2.55 5.35
N ALA A 123 -11.74 3.85 5.08
CA ALA A 123 -11.24 4.83 6.03
C ALA A 123 -12.03 4.92 7.36
N GLU A 124 -13.31 4.51 7.38
CA GLU A 124 -14.13 4.54 8.59
C GLU A 124 -13.79 3.43 9.61
N ASN A 125 -13.08 2.37 9.19
CA ASN A 125 -12.81 1.22 10.04
C ASN A 125 -11.50 1.39 10.84
N TYR A 126 -11.48 2.39 11.73
CA TYR A 126 -10.29 2.89 12.44
C TYR A 126 -9.74 1.94 13.54
N GLN A 127 -10.33 0.76 13.76
CA GLN A 127 -10.01 -0.05 14.95
C GLN A 127 -8.58 -0.60 15.00
N ASN A 128 -7.86 -0.70 13.87
CA ASN A 128 -6.56 -1.38 13.79
C ASN A 128 -5.41 -0.51 13.25
N GLY A 129 -5.39 0.77 13.61
CA GLY A 129 -4.26 1.67 13.37
C GLY A 129 -4.08 2.06 11.90
N ASN A 130 -4.56 3.26 11.53
CA ASN A 130 -4.30 3.92 10.24
C ASN A 130 -4.50 3.07 8.96
N LYS A 131 -5.21 1.95 9.00
CA LYS A 131 -5.47 1.13 7.80
C LYS A 131 -6.63 1.74 7.01
N ILE A 132 -6.28 2.60 6.05
CA ILE A 132 -7.21 3.17 5.07
C ILE A 132 -7.63 2.11 4.04
N CYS A 133 -6.78 1.12 3.78
CA CYS A 133 -7.01 0.07 2.81
C CYS A 133 -7.64 -1.19 3.42
N LYS A 134 -8.53 -1.82 2.65
CA LYS A 134 -9.10 -3.13 2.93
C LYS A 134 -8.00 -4.17 2.92
N GLN A 135 -8.19 -5.22 3.73
CA GLN A 135 -7.25 -6.34 3.79
C GLN A 135 -6.93 -6.89 2.39
N GLY A 136 -5.63 -7.07 2.11
CA GLY A 136 -5.12 -7.54 0.82
C GLY A 136 -4.87 -6.43 -0.20
N TYR A 137 -5.23 -5.17 0.11
CA TYR A 137 -4.94 -4.00 -0.72
C TYR A 137 -3.90 -3.10 -0.04
N LEU A 138 -3.00 -2.51 -0.82
CA LEU A 138 -1.98 -1.57 -0.38
C LEU A 138 -1.72 -0.49 -1.44
N GLY A 139 -0.78 0.40 -1.14
CA GLY A 139 -0.33 1.43 -2.07
C GLY A 139 -1.27 2.63 -2.18
N PRO A 140 -0.97 3.56 -3.12
CA PRO A 140 -1.81 4.71 -3.40
C PRO A 140 -3.22 4.27 -3.80
N LEU A 141 -4.23 4.95 -3.25
CA LEU A 141 -5.65 4.67 -3.51
C LEU A 141 -6.10 3.22 -3.20
N CYS A 142 -5.26 2.43 -2.54
CA CYS A 142 -5.51 1.02 -2.25
C CYS A 142 -5.80 0.19 -3.52
N GLU A 143 -5.11 0.47 -4.62
CA GLU A 143 -5.32 -0.21 -5.92
C GLU A 143 -4.32 -1.34 -6.20
N GLU A 144 -3.33 -1.52 -5.32
CA GLU A 144 -2.33 -2.58 -5.46
C GLU A 144 -2.63 -3.73 -4.50
N CYS A 145 -2.32 -4.97 -4.90
CA CYS A 145 -2.50 -6.12 -4.02
C CYS A 145 -1.26 -6.40 -3.18
N ASP A 146 -1.49 -6.81 -1.93
CA ASP A 146 -0.42 -7.20 -1.02
C ASP A 146 0.15 -8.59 -1.35
N MET A 147 1.27 -8.58 -2.09
CA MET A 147 1.98 -9.79 -2.48
C MET A 147 3.00 -10.27 -1.43
N ASP A 148 3.39 -9.41 -0.49
CA ASP A 148 4.55 -9.60 0.41
C ASP A 148 4.17 -10.17 1.78
N TYR A 149 3.09 -10.96 1.81
CA TYR A 149 2.51 -11.62 2.98
C TYR A 149 1.77 -10.67 3.93
N ALA A 150 0.56 -10.28 3.52
CA ALA A 150 -0.42 -9.68 4.41
C ALA A 150 -0.75 -10.63 5.57
N GLN A 151 -0.88 -10.10 6.79
CA GLN A 151 -1.39 -10.88 7.91
C GLN A 151 -2.90 -11.03 7.80
N ASP A 152 -3.37 -12.28 7.80
CA ASP A 152 -4.78 -12.60 7.93
C ASP A 152 -5.28 -12.45 9.37
N SER A 153 -6.59 -12.51 9.59
CA SER A 153 -7.23 -12.42 10.91
C SER A 153 -6.69 -13.43 11.93
N ASN A 154 -6.04 -14.49 11.46
CA ASN A 154 -5.40 -15.52 12.28
C ASN A 154 -3.87 -15.35 12.44
N ASN A 155 -3.32 -14.16 12.14
CA ASN A 155 -1.88 -13.87 12.10
C ASN A 155 -1.07 -14.77 11.16
N GLN A 156 -1.72 -15.35 10.15
CA GLN A 156 -1.04 -16.15 9.13
C GLN A 156 -0.64 -15.27 7.95
N SER A 157 0.53 -15.55 7.38
CA SER A 157 1.05 -14.87 6.21
C SER A 157 0.31 -15.34 4.95
N VAL A 158 -0.45 -14.44 4.35
CA VAL A 158 -1.30 -14.70 3.18
C VAL A 158 -0.94 -13.73 2.06
N ARG A 159 -0.93 -14.21 0.81
CA ARG A 159 -0.67 -13.39 -0.37
C ARG A 159 -1.97 -13.08 -1.09
N TYR A 160 -2.06 -11.87 -1.63
CA TYR A 160 -3.17 -11.43 -2.46
C TYR A 160 -2.67 -11.11 -3.86
N VAL A 161 -3.48 -11.42 -4.87
CA VAL A 161 -3.19 -11.08 -6.28
C VAL A 161 -4.40 -10.50 -6.96
N THR A 162 -4.14 -9.71 -8.01
CA THR A 162 -5.19 -9.14 -8.84
C THR A 162 -5.87 -10.22 -9.68
N SER A 163 -7.20 -10.19 -9.68
CA SER A 163 -8.00 -10.89 -10.69
C SER A 163 -7.88 -10.17 -12.04
N ILE A 164 -7.67 -10.94 -13.11
CA ILE A 164 -7.54 -10.43 -14.49
C ILE A 164 -8.80 -9.68 -14.93
N TYR A 165 -9.98 -10.05 -14.40
CA TYR A 165 -11.27 -9.53 -14.86
C TYR A 165 -11.86 -8.44 -13.96
N SER A 166 -11.69 -8.54 -12.64
CA SER A 166 -12.39 -7.67 -11.69
C SER A 166 -11.51 -6.59 -11.05
N LYS A 167 -10.19 -6.56 -11.32
CA LYS A 167 -9.19 -5.72 -10.61
C LYS A 167 -9.20 -5.90 -9.09
N GLN A 168 -9.91 -6.90 -8.58
CA GLN A 168 -10.00 -7.17 -7.15
C GLN A 168 -8.83 -8.03 -6.70
N CYS A 169 -8.37 -7.79 -5.47
CA CYS A 169 -7.38 -8.60 -4.81
C CYS A 169 -8.02 -9.83 -4.17
N ASN A 170 -7.66 -11.01 -4.68
CA ASN A 170 -8.10 -12.29 -4.16
C ASN A 170 -6.96 -12.97 -3.40
N GLN A 171 -7.33 -13.63 -2.30
CA GLN A 171 -6.39 -14.45 -1.53
C GLN A 171 -5.89 -15.63 -2.37
N CYS A 172 -4.57 -15.80 -2.38
CA CYS A 172 -3.95 -16.93 -3.03
C CYS A 172 -4.13 -18.20 -2.19
N SER A 173 -5.02 -19.08 -2.63
CA SER A 173 -5.19 -20.42 -2.05
C SER A 173 -4.34 -21.43 -2.85
N ILE A 174 -3.22 -21.86 -2.29
CA ILE A 174 -2.38 -22.91 -2.89
C ILE A 174 -3.19 -24.21 -2.87
N SER A 175 -3.60 -24.67 -4.04
CA SER A 175 -4.39 -25.91 -4.19
C SER A 175 -3.55 -27.00 -4.86
N TYR A 176 -3.59 -28.24 -4.36
CA TYR A 176 -2.84 -29.38 -4.91
C TYR A 176 -3.10 -29.59 -6.42
N LEU A 177 -4.31 -29.26 -6.88
CA LEU A 177 -4.70 -29.31 -8.29
C LEU A 177 -3.86 -28.38 -9.19
N GLN A 178 -3.40 -27.23 -8.70
CA GLN A 178 -2.55 -26.31 -9.48
C GLN A 178 -1.19 -26.94 -9.80
N TYR A 179 -0.59 -27.64 -8.85
CA TYR A 179 0.66 -28.36 -9.08
C TYR A 179 0.51 -29.52 -10.06
N ILE A 180 -0.59 -30.27 -9.98
CA ILE A 180 -0.88 -31.34 -10.94
C ILE A 180 -1.02 -30.77 -12.34
N PHE A 181 -1.78 -29.68 -12.50
CA PHE A 181 -1.97 -29.03 -13.80
C PHE A 181 -0.66 -28.51 -14.38
N LEU A 182 0.16 -27.85 -13.56
CA LEU A 182 1.47 -27.33 -13.96
C LEU A 182 2.43 -28.47 -14.36
N LEU A 183 2.43 -29.58 -13.61
CA LEU A 183 3.22 -30.77 -13.94
C LEU A 183 2.74 -31.38 -15.27
N LEU A 184 1.44 -31.47 -15.49
CA LEU A 184 0.86 -31.97 -16.74
C LEU A 184 1.25 -31.11 -17.94
N GLN A 185 1.22 -29.78 -17.80
CA GLN A 185 1.69 -28.85 -18.84
C GLN A 185 3.17 -29.04 -19.16
N ILE A 186 4.03 -29.18 -18.15
CA ILE A 186 5.46 -29.46 -18.34
C ILE A 186 5.64 -30.79 -19.07
N CYS A 187 4.94 -31.85 -18.65
CA CYS A 187 5.00 -33.15 -19.31
C CYS A 187 4.55 -33.08 -20.77
N ALA A 188 3.48 -32.36 -21.08
CA ALA A 188 2.99 -32.19 -22.46
C ALA A 188 4.03 -31.47 -23.34
N VAL A 189 4.68 -30.42 -22.81
CA VAL A 189 5.75 -29.71 -23.53
C VAL A 189 6.96 -30.62 -23.75
N LEU A 190 7.39 -31.38 -22.74
CA LEU A 190 8.51 -32.31 -22.88
C LEU A 190 8.21 -33.41 -23.91
N ALA A 191 7.01 -33.99 -23.87
CA ALA A 191 6.57 -34.98 -24.84
C ALA A 191 6.56 -34.41 -26.27
N TYR A 192 6.08 -33.18 -26.44
CA TYR A 192 6.12 -32.48 -27.73
C TYR A 192 7.55 -32.26 -28.22
N LEU A 193 8.48 -31.85 -27.35
CA LEU A 193 9.89 -31.66 -27.71
C LEU A 193 10.56 -32.98 -28.11
N ILE A 194 10.29 -34.07 -27.38
CA ILE A 194 10.80 -35.42 -27.70
C ILE A 194 10.24 -35.91 -29.04
N TYR A 195 8.94 -35.74 -29.28
CA TYR A 195 8.34 -36.11 -30.57
C TYR A 195 9.01 -35.38 -31.74
N ASN A 196 9.24 -34.07 -31.59
CA ASN A 196 9.90 -33.29 -32.62
C ASN A 196 11.36 -33.70 -32.83
N SER A 197 12.09 -34.05 -31.77
CA SER A 197 13.48 -34.50 -31.90
C SER A 197 13.58 -35.87 -32.57
N LEU A 198 12.69 -36.82 -32.26
CA LEU A 198 12.64 -38.13 -32.92
C LEU A 198 12.32 -37.99 -34.42
N LYS A 199 11.30 -37.20 -34.75
CA LYS A 199 10.93 -36.94 -36.15
C LYS A 199 12.04 -36.22 -36.92
N PHE A 200 12.81 -35.37 -36.24
CA PHE A 200 13.98 -34.73 -36.83
C PHE A 200 15.10 -35.75 -37.13
N ILE A 201 15.37 -36.68 -36.20
CA ILE A 201 16.36 -37.76 -36.40
C ILE A 201 15.98 -38.63 -37.60
N ASP A 202 14.73 -39.12 -37.67
CA ASP A 202 14.27 -39.97 -38.78
C ASP A 202 14.43 -39.29 -40.14
N ASN A 203 14.00 -38.03 -40.24
CA ASN A 203 14.14 -37.25 -41.46
C ASN A 203 15.62 -37.03 -41.84
N SER A 204 16.49 -36.79 -40.85
CA SER A 204 17.93 -36.63 -41.09
C SER A 204 18.60 -37.93 -41.58
N LEU A 205 18.18 -39.09 -41.07
CA LEU A 205 18.65 -40.40 -41.54
C LEU A 205 18.23 -40.67 -42.99
N VAL A 206 16.99 -40.34 -43.36
CA VAL A 206 16.51 -40.45 -44.75
C VAL A 206 17.32 -39.55 -45.69
N ILE A 207 17.65 -38.33 -45.28
CA ILE A 207 18.46 -37.40 -46.08
C ILE A 207 19.90 -37.92 -46.22
N GLN A 208 20.51 -38.40 -45.15
CA GLN A 208 21.87 -38.96 -45.18
C GLN A 208 21.94 -40.20 -46.07
N THR A 209 21.01 -41.15 -45.95
CA THR A 209 20.96 -42.35 -46.79
C THR A 209 20.80 -42.01 -48.28
N GLN A 210 19.96 -41.02 -48.62
CA GLN A 210 19.85 -40.51 -49.99
C GLN A 210 21.16 -39.89 -50.49
N GLN A 211 21.89 -39.15 -49.64
CA GLN A 211 23.19 -38.59 -50.00
C GLN A 211 24.26 -39.68 -50.20
N TYR A 212 24.32 -40.70 -49.34
CA TYR A 212 25.24 -41.83 -49.49
C TYR A 212 24.96 -42.62 -50.78
N LEU A 213 23.69 -42.91 -51.08
CA LEU A 213 23.30 -43.60 -52.32
C LEU A 213 23.62 -42.78 -53.57
N ARG A 214 23.52 -41.44 -53.49
CA ARG A 214 23.93 -40.52 -54.56
C ARG A 214 25.45 -40.54 -54.77
N ASN A 215 26.24 -40.54 -53.70
CA ASN A 215 27.70 -40.63 -53.78
C ASN A 215 28.18 -41.96 -54.38
N MET A 216 27.43 -43.05 -54.16
CA MET A 216 27.68 -44.35 -54.77
C MET A 216 27.22 -44.44 -56.24
N LYS A 217 26.63 -43.39 -56.83
CA LYS A 217 26.11 -43.33 -58.22
C LYS A 217 25.06 -44.40 -58.56
N ILE A 218 24.37 -44.95 -57.56
CA ILE A 218 23.38 -46.04 -57.72
C ILE A 218 22.03 -45.50 -58.22
N LEU A 219 21.73 -44.20 -58.02
CA LEU A 219 20.48 -43.56 -58.43
C LEU A 219 20.73 -42.34 -59.33
N PRO A 220 20.17 -42.29 -60.56
CA PRO A 220 20.27 -41.11 -61.42
C PRO A 220 19.03 -40.23 -61.23
N ILE A 221 19.03 -39.31 -60.26
CA ILE A 221 17.96 -38.29 -60.17
C ILE A 221 18.55 -36.90 -59.91
N SER A 222 17.96 -35.94 -60.63
CA SER A 222 18.32 -34.54 -60.77
C SER A 222 17.89 -33.65 -59.59
N LYS A 223 18.82 -32.77 -59.21
CA LYS A 223 18.77 -31.64 -58.24
C LYS A 223 18.73 -32.02 -56.75
N PRO A 224 19.61 -31.40 -55.92
CA PRO A 224 19.60 -31.59 -54.47
C PRO A 224 18.30 -31.04 -53.87
N PRO A 225 17.72 -31.66 -52.82
CA PRO A 225 16.73 -30.97 -52.01
C PRO A 225 17.43 -29.75 -51.40
N SER A 226 16.82 -28.59 -51.64
CA SER A 226 17.33 -27.27 -51.30
C SER A 226 17.85 -27.19 -49.86
N SER A 227 18.97 -26.48 -49.67
CA SER A 227 19.63 -26.13 -48.40
C SER A 227 18.75 -25.38 -47.37
N SER A 228 17.45 -25.26 -47.64
CA SER A 228 16.48 -24.50 -46.89
C SER A 228 16.13 -25.11 -45.53
N TYR A 229 16.38 -26.41 -45.29
CA TYR A 229 15.97 -27.07 -44.04
C TYR A 229 16.92 -26.79 -42.86
N LEU A 230 18.22 -26.58 -43.12
CA LEU A 230 19.22 -26.41 -42.06
C LEU A 230 19.15 -25.04 -41.36
N HIS A 231 18.65 -24.01 -42.05
CA HIS A 231 18.54 -22.64 -41.51
C HIS A 231 17.14 -22.26 -41.00
N PHE A 232 16.08 -22.97 -41.38
CA PHE A 232 14.70 -22.59 -41.04
C PHE A 232 14.25 -23.04 -39.65
N PHE A 233 14.79 -24.15 -39.14
CA PHE A 233 14.42 -24.70 -37.83
C PHE A 233 15.00 -23.96 -36.61
N PRO A 234 16.29 -23.56 -36.55
CA PRO A 234 16.81 -22.90 -35.36
C PRO A 234 16.13 -21.55 -35.10
N LEU A 235 15.74 -20.80 -36.14
CA LEU A 235 15.04 -19.52 -36.00
C LEU A 235 13.61 -19.68 -35.46
N LYS A 236 12.86 -20.72 -35.91
CA LYS A 236 11.52 -21.03 -35.39
C LYS A 236 11.56 -21.51 -33.95
N GLN A 237 12.59 -22.26 -33.57
CA GLN A 237 12.80 -22.73 -32.20
C GLN A 237 13.17 -21.58 -31.24
N ILE A 238 14.01 -20.63 -31.68
CA ILE A 238 14.33 -19.42 -30.92
C ILE A 238 13.10 -18.50 -30.74
N GLN A 239 12.25 -18.37 -31.76
CA GLN A 239 10.99 -17.62 -31.65
C GLN A 239 10.01 -18.29 -30.67
N TYR A 240 9.93 -19.62 -30.67
CA TYR A 240 9.08 -20.37 -29.74
C TYR A 240 9.60 -20.31 -28.30
N LEU A 241 10.92 -20.40 -28.09
CA LEU A 241 11.54 -20.23 -26.78
C LEU A 241 11.34 -18.82 -26.22
N LYS A 242 11.40 -17.78 -27.07
CA LYS A 242 11.04 -16.41 -26.67
C LYS A 242 9.56 -16.26 -26.31
N PHE A 243 8.66 -16.93 -27.04
CA PHE A 243 7.23 -16.96 -26.71
C PHE A 243 6.98 -17.70 -25.38
N GLN A 244 7.69 -18.80 -25.14
CA GLN A 244 7.63 -19.55 -23.89
C GLN A 244 8.23 -18.79 -22.70
N ASP A 245 9.28 -18.00 -22.88
CA ASP A 245 9.85 -17.15 -21.82
C ASP A 245 8.89 -15.99 -21.45
N LEU A 246 8.16 -15.46 -22.45
CA LEU A 246 7.07 -14.50 -22.23
C LEU A 246 5.87 -15.14 -21.49
N GLN A 247 5.48 -16.36 -21.87
CA GLN A 247 4.43 -17.13 -21.19
C GLN A 247 4.87 -17.57 -19.78
N ALA A 248 6.13 -17.92 -19.57
CA ALA A 248 6.67 -18.32 -18.26
C ALA A 248 6.74 -17.13 -17.29
N ARG A 249 7.10 -15.93 -17.78
CA ARG A 249 6.99 -14.68 -17.00
C ARG A 249 5.54 -14.36 -16.64
N GLN A 250 4.60 -14.58 -17.57
CA GLN A 250 3.16 -14.47 -17.30
C GLN A 250 2.64 -15.55 -16.34
N LEU A 251 3.20 -16.77 -16.36
CA LEU A 251 2.83 -17.90 -15.51
C LEU A 251 3.42 -17.81 -14.09
N LEU A 252 4.62 -17.22 -13.94
CA LEU A 252 5.21 -16.88 -12.65
C LEU A 252 4.39 -15.78 -11.95
N SER A 253 3.87 -14.80 -12.71
CA SER A 253 2.81 -13.91 -12.19
C SER A 253 1.44 -14.60 -12.03
N ALA A 254 1.22 -15.76 -12.65
CA ALA A 254 -0.04 -16.52 -12.59
C ALA A 254 -0.10 -17.60 -11.49
N GLN A 255 0.90 -17.69 -10.60
CA GLN A 255 0.89 -18.65 -9.49
C GLN A 255 -0.26 -18.47 -8.48
N CYS A 256 -1.11 -17.46 -8.69
CA CYS A 256 -2.34 -17.23 -7.94
C CYS A 256 -3.56 -16.88 -8.82
N VAL A 257 -3.52 -17.10 -10.15
CA VAL A 257 -4.70 -16.88 -11.01
C VAL A 257 -5.72 -17.98 -10.71
N GLN A 258 -6.72 -17.64 -9.91
CA GLN A 258 -7.98 -18.38 -9.88
C GLN A 258 -8.60 -18.28 -11.29
N PHE A 259 -8.62 -19.39 -12.02
CA PHE A 259 -9.53 -19.56 -13.14
C PHE A 259 -10.94 -19.72 -12.56
N LEU A 260 -11.68 -18.61 -12.49
CA LEU A 260 -13.14 -18.58 -12.49
C LEU A 260 -13.58 -17.50 -13.49
#